data_AF-A0A3D0YYE8-F1
#
_entry.id   AF-A0A3D0YYE8-F1
#
_cell.length_a   1.000
_cell.length_b   1.000
_cell.length_c   1.000
_cell.angle_alpha   90.00
_cell.angle_beta   90.00
_cell.angle_gamma   90.00
#
_symmetry.space_group_name_H-M   'P 1'
#
loop_
_entity.id
_entity.type
_entity.pdbx_description
1 polymer ?
#
loop_
_entity_poly.entity_id
_entity_poly.type
_entity_poly.pdbx_seq_one_letter_code
_entity_poly.pdbx_strand_id
1 'polypeptide(L)'
;MDNHQATIEDVLNAINTSAQITQDQITEIKGDIAKIKGNMATKDDIANMATKDDIADMATKSDVANLVTKDYLDDKLADLRGDLVVLTRKEDGKLKRLTTILLAKNLLSEEDRDAIFAMEPFPETKL
;
A
#
# COMPACT_ATOMS: atom_id res chain seq x y z
N MET A 1 -47.90 52.80 -56.89
CA MET A 1 -47.04 52.37 -55.78
C MET A 1 -46.94 53.56 -54.87
N ASP A 2 -47.66 53.52 -53.76
CA ASP A 2 -47.74 54.66 -52.85
C ASP A 2 -46.40 54.78 -52.12
N ASN A 3 -45.68 55.87 -52.35
CA ASN A 3 -44.38 56.13 -51.73
C ASN A 3 -44.65 56.67 -50.32
N HIS A 4 -45.14 55.80 -49.44
CA HIS A 4 -45.34 56.11 -48.03
C HIS A 4 -43.95 56.36 -47.42
N GLN A 5 -43.61 57.62 -47.20
CA GLN A 5 -42.42 57.98 -46.43
C GLN A 5 -42.63 57.53 -44.99
N ALA A 6 -41.65 56.83 -44.43
CA ALA A 6 -41.65 56.48 -43.02
C ALA A 6 -41.82 57.73 -42.17
N THR A 7 -42.80 57.69 -41.28
CA THR A 7 -43.05 58.78 -40.33
C THR A 7 -42.03 58.72 -39.19
N ILE A 8 -41.91 59.82 -38.43
CA ILE A 8 -41.09 59.84 -37.21
C ILE A 8 -41.58 58.77 -36.22
N GLU A 9 -42.89 58.51 -36.19
CA GLU A 9 -43.50 57.49 -35.33
C GLU A 9 -43.05 56.08 -35.70
N ASP A 10 -42.95 55.75 -37.00
CA ASP A 10 -42.44 54.45 -37.47
C ASP A 10 -40.99 54.23 -37.03
N VAL A 11 -40.16 55.28 -37.12
CA VAL A 11 -38.75 55.24 -36.70
C VAL A 11 -38.65 55.05 -35.18
N LEU A 12 -39.44 55.78 -34.39
CA LEU A 12 -39.45 55.66 -32.94
C LEU A 12 -39.91 54.27 -32.49
N ASN A 13 -40.94 53.71 -33.15
CA ASN A 13 -41.42 52.36 -32.88
C ASN A 13 -40.34 51.32 -33.18
N ALA A 14 -39.66 51.40 -34.32
CA ALA A 14 -38.56 50.49 -34.66
C ALA A 14 -37.39 50.58 -33.67
N ILE A 15 -37.03 51.80 -33.25
CA ILE A 15 -35.99 52.02 -32.23
C ILE A 15 -36.41 51.40 -30.89
N ASN A 16 -37.65 51.61 -30.45
CA ASN A 16 -38.17 51.04 -29.21
C ASN A 16 -38.18 49.50 -29.26
N THR A 17 -38.60 48.91 -30.38
CA THR A 17 -38.56 47.46 -30.58
C THR A 17 -37.13 46.92 -30.53
N SER A 18 -36.19 47.57 -31.22
CA SER A 18 -34.77 47.18 -31.20
C SER A 18 -34.16 47.29 -29.80
N ALA A 19 -34.50 48.36 -29.07
CA ALA A 19 -34.06 48.55 -27.69
C ALA A 19 -34.60 47.45 -26.76
N GLN A 20 -35.86 47.07 -26.92
CA GLN A 20 -36.46 45.97 -26.14
C GLN A 20 -35.78 44.62 -26.44
N ILE A 21 -35.57 44.29 -27.71
CA ILE A 21 -34.87 43.06 -28.12
C ILE A 21 -33.47 43.02 -27.49
N THR A 22 -32.74 44.13 -27.55
CA THR A 22 -31.40 44.24 -26.94
C THR A 22 -31.46 44.02 -25.42
N GLN A 23 -32.48 44.58 -24.75
CA GLN A 23 -32.67 44.42 -23.31
C GLN A 23 -33.00 42.97 -22.91
N ASP A 24 -33.78 42.26 -23.72
CA ASP A 24 -34.12 40.85 -23.51
C ASP A 24 -32.89 39.95 -23.67
N GLN A 25 -32.10 40.16 -24.73
CA GLN A 25 -30.84 39.44 -24.95
C GLN A 25 -29.84 39.67 -23.80
N ILE A 26 -29.72 40.91 -23.31
CA ILE A 26 -28.87 41.22 -22.14
C ILE A 26 -29.36 40.46 -20.89
N THR A 27 -30.67 40.31 -20.73
CA THR A 27 -31.26 39.60 -19.60
C THR A 27 -30.96 38.10 -19.66
N GLU A 28 -31.10 37.50 -20.84
CA GLU A 28 -30.76 36.09 -21.06
C GLU A 28 -29.27 35.83 -20.82
N ILE A 29 -28.39 36.67 -21.37
CA ILE A 29 -26.93 36.57 -21.17
C ILE A 29 -26.57 36.67 -19.69
N LYS A 30 -27.20 37.59 -18.94
CA LYS A 30 -26.99 37.69 -17.48
C LYS A 30 -27.40 36.40 -16.77
N GLY A 31 -28.51 35.79 -17.18
CA GLY A 31 -28.96 34.49 -16.68
C GLY A 31 -27.94 33.39 -16.94
N ASP A 32 -27.42 33.31 -18.15
CA ASP A 32 -26.42 32.29 -18.51
C ASP A 32 -25.08 32.50 -17.82
N ILE A 33 -24.63 33.75 -17.65
CA ILE A 33 -23.44 34.07 -16.85
C ILE A 33 -23.62 33.64 -15.40
N ALA A 34 -24.82 33.82 -14.82
CA ALA A 34 -25.10 33.36 -13.46
C ALA A 34 -25.02 31.83 -13.35
N LYS A 35 -25.56 31.09 -14.33
CA LYS A 35 -25.44 29.63 -14.40
C LYS A 35 -23.99 29.18 -14.54
N ILE A 36 -23.21 29.82 -15.42
CA ILE A 36 -21.78 29.51 -15.61
C ILE A 36 -21.02 29.71 -14.30
N LYS A 37 -21.23 30.82 -13.60
CA LYS A 37 -20.61 31.07 -12.30
C LYS A 37 -21.00 30.04 -11.24
N GLY A 38 -22.25 29.59 -11.24
CA GLY A 38 -22.72 28.56 -10.31
C GLY A 38 -22.16 27.16 -10.57
N ASN A 39 -21.77 26.86 -11.82
CA ASN A 39 -21.29 25.53 -12.22
C ASN A 39 -19.77 25.42 -12.35
N MET A 40 -19.05 26.54 -12.35
CA MET A 40 -17.60 26.54 -12.50
C MET A 40 -16.93 26.24 -11.16
N ALA A 41 -16.00 25.28 -11.16
CA ALA A 41 -15.14 25.04 -10.01
C ALA A 41 -14.25 26.27 -9.73
N THR A 42 -14.11 26.58 -8.46
CA THR A 42 -13.24 27.63 -7.93
C THR A 42 -11.88 27.05 -7.56
N LYS A 43 -10.95 27.94 -7.19
CA LYS A 43 -9.65 27.50 -6.65
C LYS A 43 -9.81 26.77 -5.31
N ASP A 44 -10.81 27.14 -4.52
CA ASP A 44 -11.06 26.53 -3.22
C ASP A 44 -11.58 25.09 -3.37
N ASP A 45 -12.34 24.81 -4.43
CA ASP A 45 -12.82 23.45 -4.75
C ASP A 45 -11.65 22.49 -5.03
N ILE A 46 -10.57 22.98 -5.65
CA ILE A 46 -9.41 22.16 -6.02
C ILE A 46 -8.25 22.23 -5.01
N ALA A 47 -8.28 23.17 -4.05
CA ALA A 47 -7.17 23.40 -3.13
C ALA A 47 -6.82 22.17 -2.26
N ASN A 48 -7.82 21.33 -1.97
CA ASN A 48 -7.66 20.12 -1.15
C ASN A 48 -7.77 18.83 -1.98
N MET A 49 -7.81 18.91 -3.31
CA MET A 49 -7.79 17.73 -4.16
C MET A 49 -6.37 17.18 -4.24
N ALA A 50 -6.21 15.88 -4.01
CA ALA A 50 -4.94 15.21 -4.27
C ALA A 50 -4.58 15.32 -5.75
N THR A 51 -3.33 15.65 -6.02
CA THR A 51 -2.72 15.73 -7.35
C THR A 51 -2.18 14.36 -7.76
N LYS A 52 -1.77 14.25 -9.03
CA LYS A 52 -1.09 13.04 -9.51
C LYS A 52 0.27 12.85 -8.84
N ASP A 53 0.94 13.94 -8.49
CA ASP A 53 2.25 13.90 -7.85
C ASP A 53 2.13 13.39 -6.40
N ASP A 54 1.04 13.70 -5.71
CA ASP A 54 0.76 13.19 -4.35
C ASP A 54 0.66 11.66 -4.29
N ILE A 55 0.27 11.02 -5.40
CA ILE A 55 0.06 9.56 -5.49
C ILE A 55 1.11 8.83 -6.33
N ALA A 56 2.12 9.54 -6.85
CA ALA A 56 3.09 8.98 -7.78
C ALA A 56 3.87 7.79 -7.20
N ASP A 57 4.18 7.85 -5.89
CA ASP A 57 4.96 6.84 -5.17
C ASP A 57 4.10 5.95 -4.25
N MET A 58 2.77 6.02 -4.37
CA MET A 58 1.89 5.18 -3.57
C MET A 58 2.00 3.71 -4.00
N ALA A 59 2.48 2.86 -3.08
CA ALA A 59 2.45 1.42 -3.27
C ALA A 59 1.00 0.92 -3.42
N THR A 60 0.80 0.03 -4.38
CA THR A 60 -0.46 -0.65 -4.63
C THR A 60 -0.53 -1.97 -3.88
N LYS A 61 -1.72 -2.55 -3.83
CA LYS A 61 -1.91 -3.91 -3.27
C LYS A 61 -1.10 -4.97 -4.02
N SER A 62 -0.81 -4.74 -5.31
CA SER A 62 -0.01 -5.67 -6.12
C SER A 62 1.46 -5.68 -5.69
N ASP A 63 1.98 -4.51 -5.28
CA ASP A 63 3.39 -4.38 -4.89
C ASP A 63 3.71 -5.17 -3.61
N VAL A 64 2.70 -5.36 -2.74
CA VAL A 64 2.83 -6.08 -1.47
C VAL A 64 2.24 -7.50 -1.48
N ALA A 65 1.65 -7.94 -2.59
CA ALA A 65 0.92 -9.22 -2.65
C ALA A 65 1.80 -10.46 -2.36
N ASN A 66 3.10 -10.37 -2.64
CA ASN A 66 4.05 -11.47 -2.47
C ASN A 66 4.96 -11.30 -1.24
N LEU A 67 4.72 -10.30 -0.40
CA LEU A 67 5.48 -10.14 0.83
C LEU A 67 5.02 -11.18 1.86
N VAL A 68 5.99 -11.83 2.50
CA VAL A 68 5.72 -12.70 3.65
C VAL A 68 5.51 -11.87 4.91
N THR A 69 4.64 -12.33 5.79
CA THR A 69 4.43 -11.69 7.09
C THR A 69 5.54 -12.05 8.07
N LYS A 70 5.72 -11.21 9.08
CA LYS A 70 6.62 -11.51 10.19
C LYS A 70 6.24 -12.83 10.87
N ASP A 71 4.96 -13.04 11.14
CA ASP A 71 4.45 -14.24 11.80
C ASP A 71 4.77 -15.52 11.00
N TYR A 72 4.66 -15.47 9.67
CA TYR A 72 5.06 -16.58 8.81
C TYR A 72 6.54 -16.93 8.98
N LEU A 73 7.42 -15.93 9.07
CA LEU A 73 8.84 -16.15 9.30
C LEU A 73 9.12 -16.67 10.71
N ASP A 74 8.46 -16.13 11.73
CA ASP A 74 8.60 -16.58 13.11
C ASP A 74 8.21 -18.07 13.24
N ASP A 75 7.12 -18.49 12.60
CA ASP A 75 6.70 -19.90 12.52
C ASP A 75 7.72 -20.79 11.81
N LYS A 76 8.20 -20.37 10.63
CA LYS A 76 9.20 -21.15 9.86
C LYS A 76 10.54 -21.25 10.58
N LEU A 77 10.92 -20.22 11.34
CA LEU A 77 12.12 -20.24 12.18
C LEU A 77 11.94 -21.15 13.39
N ALA A 78 10.74 -21.22 13.99
CA ALA A 78 10.44 -22.16 15.06
C ALA A 78 10.54 -23.62 14.56
N ASP A 79 9.95 -23.93 13.41
CA ASP A 79 10.06 -25.24 12.74
C ASP A 79 11.53 -25.63 12.54
N LEU A 80 12.31 -24.75 11.91
CA LEU A 80 13.73 -24.99 11.62
C LEU A 80 14.57 -25.19 12.89
N ARG A 81 14.31 -24.39 13.94
CA ARG A 81 14.99 -24.56 15.24
C ARG A 81 14.65 -25.90 15.87
N GLY A 82 13.40 -26.36 15.76
CA GLY A 82 12.98 -27.69 16.19
C GLY A 82 13.73 -28.79 15.45
N ASP A 83 13.78 -28.71 14.12
CA ASP A 83 14.49 -29.68 13.27
C ASP A 83 15.99 -29.76 13.62
N LEU A 84 16.64 -28.61 13.82
CA LEU A 84 18.04 -28.55 14.24
C LEU A 84 18.26 -29.24 15.58
N VAL A 85 17.41 -28.98 16.59
CA VAL A 85 17.51 -29.66 17.89
C VAL A 85 17.39 -31.19 17.74
N VAL A 86 16.48 -31.67 16.89
CA VAL A 86 16.32 -33.11 16.64
C VAL A 86 17.55 -33.70 15.97
N LEU A 87 18.13 -33.02 14.97
CA LEU A 87 19.35 -33.47 14.31
C LEU A 87 20.54 -33.52 15.29
N THR A 88 20.75 -32.46 16.08
CA THR A 88 21.82 -32.41 17.08
C THR A 88 21.69 -33.52 18.11
N ARG A 89 20.46 -33.86 18.56
CA ARG A 89 20.24 -35.00 19.48
C ARG A 89 20.55 -36.35 18.84
N LYS A 90 20.21 -36.54 17.55
CA LYS A 90 20.55 -37.78 16.83
C LYS A 90 22.06 -37.93 16.68
N GLU A 91 22.77 -36.83 16.42
CA GLU A 91 24.23 -36.81 16.33
C GLU A 91 24.89 -37.07 17.68
N ASP A 92 24.40 -36.46 18.76
CA ASP A 92 24.81 -36.74 20.14
C ASP A 92 24.65 -38.24 20.47
N GLY A 93 23.51 -38.85 20.13
CA GLY A 93 23.29 -40.29 20.33
C GLY A 93 24.29 -41.17 19.55
N LYS A 94 24.64 -40.79 18.31
CA LYS A 94 25.68 -41.49 17.53
C LYS A 94 27.06 -41.33 18.17
N LEU A 95 27.40 -40.13 18.64
CA LEU A 95 28.66 -39.84 19.33
C LEU A 95 28.77 -40.68 20.60
N LYS A 96 27.74 -40.67 21.46
CA LYS A 96 27.70 -41.47 22.69
C LYS A 96 27.90 -42.95 22.42
N ARG A 97 27.20 -43.49 21.40
CA ARG A 97 27.38 -44.89 20.99
C ARG A 97 28.80 -45.20 20.56
N LEU A 98 29.43 -44.30 19.79
CA LEU A 98 30.83 -44.44 19.38
C LEU A 98 31.76 -44.42 20.60
N THR A 99 31.59 -43.48 21.52
CA THR A 99 32.38 -43.39 22.76
C THR A 99 32.28 -44.66 23.59
N THR A 100 31.08 -45.22 23.76
CA THR A 100 30.89 -46.52 24.45
C THR A 100 31.61 -47.67 23.74
N ILE A 101 31.59 -47.72 22.40
CA ILE A 101 32.30 -48.75 21.63
C ILE A 101 33.83 -48.62 21.81
N LEU A 102 34.36 -47.40 21.83
CA LEU A 102 35.79 -47.15 22.02
C LEU A 102 36.25 -47.54 23.42
N LEU A 103 35.46 -47.21 24.45
CA LEU A 103 35.70 -47.63 25.83
C LEU A 103 35.71 -49.17 25.95
N ALA A 104 34.70 -49.84 25.39
CA ALA A 104 34.62 -51.31 25.40
C ALA A 104 35.79 -51.99 24.66
N LYS A 105 36.42 -51.29 23.72
CA LYS A 105 37.63 -51.74 23.02
C LYS A 105 38.93 -51.37 23.73
N ASN A 106 38.86 -50.77 24.92
CA ASN A 106 40.00 -50.23 25.67
C ASN A 106 40.82 -49.20 24.87
N LEU A 107 40.18 -48.47 23.94
CA LEU A 107 40.81 -47.42 23.14
C LEU A 107 40.64 -46.02 23.76
N LEU A 108 39.87 -45.91 24.84
CA LEU A 108 39.55 -44.67 25.54
C LEU A 108 39.44 -44.97 27.04
N SER A 109 39.79 -44.00 27.90
CA SER A 109 39.64 -44.14 29.35
C SER A 109 38.22 -43.77 29.83
N GLU A 110 37.86 -44.19 31.05
CA GLU A 110 36.60 -43.78 31.68
C GLU A 110 36.53 -42.27 31.92
N GLU A 111 37.67 -41.63 32.23
CA GLU A 111 37.78 -40.18 32.42
C GLU A 111 37.49 -39.42 31.12
N ASP A 112 38.06 -39.87 29.99
CA ASP A 112 37.79 -39.30 28.67
C ASP A 112 36.32 -39.47 28.27
N ARG A 113 35.71 -40.63 28.59
CA ARG A 113 34.30 -40.90 28.30
C ARG A 113 33.41 -39.93 29.08
N ASP A 114 33.67 -39.77 30.37
CA ASP A 114 32.93 -38.85 31.23
C ASP A 114 33.09 -37.40 30.77
N ALA A 115 34.30 -37.00 30.35
CA ALA A 115 34.55 -35.67 29.79
C ALA A 115 33.78 -35.44 28.49
N ILE A 116 33.73 -36.42 27.58
CA ILE A 116 32.93 -36.34 26.34
C ILE A 116 31.43 -36.26 26.64
N PHE A 117 30.95 -37.04 27.62
CA PHE A 117 29.52 -37.06 27.98
C PHE A 117 29.08 -35.78 28.70
N ALA A 118 30.01 -35.06 29.33
CA ALA A 118 29.76 -33.76 29.96
C ALA A 118 29.78 -32.58 28.96
N MET A 119 29.99 -32.82 27.66
CA MET A 119 30.02 -31.75 26.66
C MET A 119 28.61 -31.24 26.34
N GLU A 120 28.51 -29.93 26.17
CA GLU A 120 27.36 -29.27 25.52
C GLU A 120 27.19 -29.80 24.09
N PRO A 121 25.96 -29.85 23.54
CA PRO A 121 24.75 -29.19 24.02
C PRO A 121 23.82 -30.05 24.91
N PHE A 122 24.16 -31.31 25.15
CA PHE A 122 23.33 -32.24 25.94
C PHE A 122 24.18 -33.01 26.96
N PRO A 123 24.75 -32.31 27.97
CA PRO A 123 25.61 -32.93 28.96
C PRO A 123 24.83 -33.95 29.82
N GLU A 124 25.42 -35.13 30.04
CA GLU A 124 24.89 -36.11 30.98
C GLU A 124 25.47 -35.86 32.36
N THR A 125 24.66 -35.32 33.26
CA THR A 125 24.99 -35.27 34.69
C THR A 125 24.86 -36.67 35.28
N LYS A 126 25.92 -37.14 35.97
CA LYS A 126 25.82 -38.30 36.85
C LYS A 126 24.82 -37.97 37.97
N LEU A 127 23.71 -38.71 38.04
CA LEU A 127 22.81 -38.72 39.19
C LEU A 127 23.50 -39.31 40.42
#